data_AF-A0A2E4QPN6-F1
#
_entry.id   AF-A0A2E4QPN6-F1
#
_cell.length_a   1.000
_cell.length_b   1.000
_cell.length_c   1.000
_cell.angle_alpha   90.00
_cell.angle_beta   90.00
_cell.angle_gamma   90.00
#
_symmetry.space_group_name_H-M   'P 1'
#
loop_
_entity.id
_entity.type
_entity.pdbx_description
1 polymer ?
#
loop_
_entity_poly.entity_id
_entity_poly.type
_entity_poly.pdbx_seq_one_letter_code
_entity_poly.pdbx_strand_id
1 'polypeptide(L)'
;MAYDFFLSYRRADQALAKQLVEALESRGATVWWDDKIAAGVDWRDAIVENLMEAHTLVILFSEECNNSKQLKKELALADDMDKDVIPVLVEDTKPKGHFLYELASRNWVQIYPNPENKINELADKLLGMTGKAPIVPAPMQTVAGSDSSPAAVTKTVTKTVTRKKPASTNSQKQSQSSKKRRNFLPLKWIDLPIFLILIFVFKQMMGGRRIDFEDMIGIAFYVVCGIAAWGAFVFPVRYFMRGLRLGRAARYYLASSLALYLVVLSILGVYVLERGRVPSDLMEIVTFASIGWVILGAFAFVIYGVMHFLRSVRAFKSHVEEI
;
A
#
# COMPACT_ATOMS: atom_id res chain seq x y z
N MET A 1 -19.95 -11.57 -2.70
CA MET A 1 -20.03 -13.05 -2.60
C MET A 1 -18.59 -13.50 -2.40
N ALA A 2 -18.26 -14.21 -1.32
CA ALA A 2 -16.86 -14.54 -1.05
C ALA A 2 -16.26 -15.44 -2.16
N TYR A 3 -15.04 -15.12 -2.58
CA TYR A 3 -14.27 -15.92 -3.54
C TYR A 3 -13.30 -16.83 -2.77
N ASP A 4 -13.13 -18.07 -3.19
CA ASP A 4 -12.08 -18.93 -2.62
C ASP A 4 -10.70 -18.41 -3.01
N PHE A 5 -10.54 -18.03 -4.28
CA PHE A 5 -9.27 -17.60 -4.85
C PHE A 5 -9.39 -16.27 -5.59
N PHE A 6 -8.42 -15.40 -5.37
CA PHE A 6 -8.12 -14.25 -6.23
C PHE A 6 -6.90 -14.60 -7.08
N LEU A 7 -7.04 -14.56 -8.40
CA LEU A 7 -5.94 -14.88 -9.32
C LEU A 7 -5.28 -13.59 -9.84
N SER A 8 -4.04 -13.35 -9.42
CA SER A 8 -3.17 -12.30 -9.96
C SER A 8 -2.26 -12.88 -11.04
N TYR A 9 -2.30 -12.30 -12.23
CA TYR A 9 -1.55 -12.77 -13.39
C TYR A 9 -1.15 -11.62 -14.32
N ARG A 10 -0.25 -11.89 -15.26
CA ARG A 10 0.13 -10.93 -16.31
C ARG A 10 -0.65 -11.21 -17.57
N ARG A 11 -0.87 -10.19 -18.40
CA ARG A 11 -1.58 -10.37 -19.69
C ARG A 11 -0.94 -11.42 -20.59
N ALA A 12 0.38 -11.58 -20.53
CA ALA A 12 1.10 -12.63 -21.25
C ALA A 12 0.67 -14.04 -20.82
N ASP A 13 0.27 -14.21 -19.55
CA ASP A 13 -0.12 -15.48 -18.93
C ASP A 13 -1.64 -15.70 -18.94
N GLN A 14 -2.41 -14.90 -19.68
CA GLN A 14 -3.88 -14.94 -19.65
C GLN A 14 -4.46 -16.29 -20.07
N ALA A 15 -3.85 -16.96 -21.05
CA ALA A 15 -4.29 -18.27 -21.50
C ALA A 15 -4.16 -19.33 -20.38
N LEU A 16 -3.04 -19.30 -19.65
CA LEU A 16 -2.77 -20.19 -18.52
C LEU A 16 -3.69 -19.87 -17.34
N ALA A 17 -3.89 -18.58 -17.05
CA ALA A 17 -4.82 -18.12 -16.02
C ALA A 17 -6.23 -18.64 -16.28
N LYS A 18 -6.71 -18.55 -17.53
CA LYS A 18 -8.02 -19.05 -17.94
C LYS A 18 -8.15 -20.56 -17.71
N GLN A 19 -7.17 -21.34 -18.14
CA GLN A 19 -7.18 -22.79 -17.93
C GLN A 19 -7.21 -23.16 -16.44
N LEU A 20 -6.49 -22.43 -15.58
CA LEU A 20 -6.52 -22.63 -14.14
C LEU A 20 -7.87 -22.27 -13.52
N VAL A 21 -8.48 -21.17 -13.96
CA VAL A 21 -9.83 -20.77 -13.52
C VAL A 21 -10.84 -21.85 -13.88
N GLU A 22 -10.84 -22.33 -15.13
CA GLU A 22 -11.74 -23.41 -15.58
C GLU A 22 -11.53 -24.70 -14.77
N ALA A 23 -10.27 -25.04 -14.46
CA ALA A 23 -9.94 -26.19 -13.63
C ALA A 23 -10.41 -26.06 -12.17
N LEU A 24 -10.33 -24.86 -11.57
CA LEU A 24 -10.80 -24.60 -10.21
C LEU A 24 -12.34 -24.53 -10.13
N GLU A 25 -12.97 -23.83 -11.08
CA GLU A 25 -14.44 -23.69 -11.13
C GLU A 25 -15.13 -25.02 -11.42
N SER A 26 -14.57 -25.88 -12.28
CA SER A 26 -15.07 -27.25 -12.51
C SER A 26 -15.01 -28.16 -11.28
N ARG A 27 -14.18 -27.80 -10.28
CA ARG A 27 -14.07 -28.49 -8.98
C ARG A 27 -14.88 -27.81 -7.87
N GLY A 28 -15.71 -26.82 -8.21
CA GLY A 28 -16.62 -26.15 -7.28
C GLY A 28 -16.00 -24.99 -6.48
N ALA A 29 -14.79 -24.53 -6.83
CA ALA A 29 -14.23 -23.32 -6.24
C ALA A 29 -14.69 -22.04 -6.96
N THR A 30 -14.83 -20.96 -6.20
CA THR A 30 -15.13 -19.63 -6.75
C THR A 30 -13.83 -18.85 -6.96
N VAL A 31 -13.57 -18.45 -8.21
CA VAL A 31 -12.35 -17.72 -8.56
C VAL A 31 -12.68 -16.34 -9.12
N TRP A 32 -11.98 -15.33 -8.61
CA TRP A 32 -11.98 -13.99 -9.17
C TRP A 32 -10.74 -13.75 -10.02
N TRP A 33 -10.94 -13.18 -11.21
CA TRP A 33 -9.89 -12.74 -12.14
C TRP A 33 -10.44 -11.61 -13.03
N ASP A 34 -9.55 -10.80 -13.60
CA ASP A 34 -9.90 -9.50 -14.22
C ASP A 34 -10.70 -9.58 -15.54
N ASP A 35 -10.83 -10.77 -16.16
CA ASP A 35 -11.70 -11.00 -17.34
C ASP A 35 -13.19 -10.76 -17.02
N LYS A 36 -13.55 -10.79 -15.73
CA LYS A 36 -14.90 -10.50 -15.24
C LYS A 36 -15.20 -8.99 -15.11
N ILE A 37 -14.24 -8.09 -15.38
CA ILE A 37 -14.45 -6.64 -15.22
C ILE A 37 -15.11 -6.05 -16.49
N ALA A 38 -16.37 -5.61 -16.34
CA ALA A 38 -17.10 -4.94 -17.41
C ALA A 38 -16.43 -3.61 -17.84
N ALA A 39 -16.48 -3.31 -19.15
CA ALA A 39 -15.94 -2.07 -19.70
C ALA A 39 -16.67 -0.84 -19.10
N GLY A 40 -15.94 -0.02 -18.35
CA GLY A 40 -16.46 1.20 -17.72
C GLY A 40 -16.39 1.25 -16.19
N VAL A 41 -16.08 0.12 -15.53
CA VAL A 41 -15.84 0.07 -14.08
C VAL A 41 -14.41 0.54 -13.76
N ASP A 42 -14.19 1.26 -12.66
CA ASP A 42 -12.83 1.54 -12.19
C ASP A 42 -12.21 0.22 -11.72
N TRP A 43 -11.45 -0.39 -12.63
CA TRP A 43 -10.79 -1.68 -12.44
C TRP A 43 -9.95 -1.74 -11.15
N ARG A 44 -9.49 -0.60 -10.62
CA ARG A 44 -8.69 -0.59 -9.38
C ARG A 44 -9.53 -0.81 -8.14
N ASP A 45 -10.70 -0.20 -8.08
CA ASP A 45 -11.60 -0.34 -6.93
C ASP A 45 -12.16 -1.77 -6.93
N ALA A 46 -12.53 -2.28 -8.11
CA ALA A 46 -12.92 -3.68 -8.28
C ALA A 46 -11.82 -4.66 -7.84
N ILE A 47 -10.55 -4.44 -8.20
CA ILE A 47 -9.45 -5.30 -7.72
C ILE A 47 -9.39 -5.32 -6.19
N VAL A 48 -9.47 -4.15 -5.55
CA VAL A 48 -9.35 -4.06 -4.09
C VAL A 48 -10.54 -4.75 -3.42
N GLU A 49 -11.76 -4.42 -3.83
CA GLU A 49 -12.98 -5.02 -3.27
C GLU A 49 -12.99 -6.54 -3.42
N ASN A 50 -12.65 -7.06 -4.60
CA ASN A 50 -12.66 -8.50 -4.83
C ASN A 50 -11.47 -9.21 -4.15
N LEU A 51 -10.32 -8.55 -4.01
CA LEU A 51 -9.24 -9.06 -3.20
C LEU A 51 -9.67 -9.15 -1.73
N MET A 52 -10.40 -8.15 -1.23
CA MET A 52 -10.95 -8.17 0.13
C MET A 52 -11.91 -9.35 0.34
N GLU A 53 -12.77 -9.62 -0.65
CA GLU A 53 -13.75 -10.73 -0.61
C GLU A 53 -13.14 -12.12 -0.84
N ALA A 54 -11.92 -12.22 -1.36
CA ALA A 54 -11.27 -13.50 -1.63
C ALA A 54 -10.52 -14.06 -0.42
N HIS A 55 -10.56 -15.36 -0.18
CA HIS A 55 -9.82 -15.98 0.93
C HIS A 55 -8.31 -16.06 0.65
N THR A 56 -7.94 -16.56 -0.53
CA THR A 56 -6.53 -16.81 -0.90
C THR A 56 -6.13 -16.00 -2.13
N LEU A 57 -4.96 -15.37 -2.09
CA LEU A 57 -4.32 -14.73 -3.24
C LEU A 57 -3.38 -15.74 -3.94
N VAL A 58 -3.68 -16.09 -5.18
CA VAL A 58 -2.83 -16.93 -6.04
C VAL A 58 -2.13 -16.02 -7.06
N ILE A 59 -0.81 -16.14 -7.18
CA ILE A 59 0.00 -15.31 -8.08
C ILE A 59 0.66 -16.19 -9.13
N LEU A 60 0.31 -16.03 -10.41
CA LEU A 60 1.07 -16.61 -11.51
C LEU A 60 2.32 -15.77 -11.74
N PHE A 61 3.47 -16.30 -11.31
CA PHE A 61 4.75 -15.59 -11.28
C PHE A 61 5.57 -15.89 -12.53
N SER A 62 5.62 -14.93 -13.45
CA SER A 62 6.46 -14.87 -14.65
C SER A 62 7.50 -13.75 -14.55
N GLU A 63 8.45 -13.65 -15.50
CA GLU A 63 9.50 -12.61 -15.46
C GLU A 63 8.89 -11.19 -15.49
N GLU A 64 7.73 -11.02 -16.15
CA GLU A 64 7.00 -9.75 -16.15
C GLU A 64 6.54 -9.28 -14.76
N CYS A 65 6.31 -10.22 -13.82
CA CYS A 65 5.91 -9.90 -12.46
C CYS A 65 6.96 -9.06 -11.73
N ASN A 66 8.26 -9.27 -12.01
CA ASN A 66 9.36 -8.56 -11.37
C ASN A 66 9.30 -7.03 -11.52
N ASN A 67 8.64 -6.53 -12.58
CA ASN A 67 8.48 -5.11 -12.86
C ASN A 67 7.08 -4.56 -12.54
N SER A 68 6.15 -5.41 -12.09
CA SER A 68 4.76 -5.03 -11.86
C SER A 68 4.59 -4.16 -10.61
N LYS A 69 4.24 -2.88 -10.81
CA LYS A 69 3.86 -1.98 -9.69
C LYS A 69 2.52 -2.35 -9.08
N GLN A 70 1.68 -3.07 -9.81
CA GLN A 70 0.35 -3.45 -9.38
C GLN A 70 0.42 -4.65 -8.42
N LEU A 71 1.20 -5.67 -8.77
CA LEU A 71 1.45 -6.83 -7.92
C LEU A 71 2.05 -6.42 -6.56
N LYS A 72 2.95 -5.42 -6.53
CA LYS A 72 3.48 -4.87 -5.27
C LYS A 72 2.39 -4.31 -4.34
N LYS A 73 1.31 -3.76 -4.90
CA LYS A 73 0.20 -3.24 -4.10
C LYS A 73 -0.73 -4.36 -3.66
N GLU A 74 -0.97 -5.34 -4.52
CA GLU A 74 -1.79 -6.51 -4.21
C GLU A 74 -1.17 -7.33 -3.07
N LEU A 75 0.15 -7.56 -3.10
CA LEU A 75 0.89 -8.18 -1.99
C LEU A 75 0.77 -7.37 -0.71
N ALA A 76 1.08 -6.06 -0.76
CA ALA A 76 0.98 -5.21 0.42
C ALA A 76 -0.43 -5.15 1.02
N LEU A 77 -1.49 -5.28 0.19
CA LEU A 77 -2.87 -5.37 0.65
C LEU A 77 -3.17 -6.75 1.24
N ALA A 78 -2.69 -7.82 0.62
CA ALA A 78 -2.84 -9.18 1.14
C ALA A 78 -2.16 -9.35 2.50
N ASP A 79 -0.96 -8.77 2.68
CA ASP A 79 -0.24 -8.75 3.95
C ASP A 79 -0.98 -7.96 5.03
N ASP A 80 -1.52 -6.77 4.70
CA ASP A 80 -2.30 -5.94 5.62
C ASP A 80 -3.60 -6.62 6.08
N MET A 81 -4.14 -7.52 5.23
CA MET A 81 -5.36 -8.27 5.48
C MET A 81 -5.11 -9.70 6.00
N ASP A 82 -3.85 -10.06 6.27
CA ASP A 82 -3.43 -11.41 6.71
C ASP A 82 -3.98 -12.54 5.81
N LYS A 83 -3.97 -12.32 4.48
CA LYS A 83 -4.44 -13.29 3.50
C LYS A 83 -3.35 -14.32 3.17
N ASP A 84 -3.80 -15.54 2.90
CA ASP A 84 -2.94 -16.57 2.34
C ASP A 84 -2.48 -16.18 0.94
N VAL A 85 -1.16 -16.22 0.71
CA VAL A 85 -0.55 -15.88 -0.58
C VAL A 85 0.21 -17.09 -1.10
N ILE A 86 -0.20 -17.58 -2.26
CA ILE A 86 0.39 -18.75 -2.92
C ILE A 86 1.01 -18.31 -4.26
N PRO A 87 2.35 -18.10 -4.31
CA PRO A 87 3.04 -17.87 -5.55
C PRO A 87 3.20 -19.18 -6.36
N VAL A 88 2.85 -19.12 -7.63
CA VAL A 88 2.93 -20.21 -8.61
C VAL A 88 3.95 -19.83 -9.69
N LEU A 89 5.08 -20.52 -9.74
CA LEU A 89 6.12 -20.27 -10.74
C LEU A 89 5.72 -20.91 -12.08
N VAL A 90 5.50 -20.06 -13.10
CA VAL A 90 5.08 -20.47 -14.46
C VAL A 90 6.22 -20.43 -15.49
N GLU A 91 7.29 -19.70 -15.19
CA GLU A 91 8.46 -19.48 -16.05
C GLU A 91 9.75 -19.67 -15.24
N ASP A 92 10.87 -20.00 -15.88
CA ASP A 92 12.19 -20.05 -15.23
C ASP A 92 12.70 -18.64 -14.90
N THR A 93 12.16 -18.07 -13.84
CA THR A 93 12.56 -16.77 -13.29
C THR A 93 12.70 -16.81 -11.78
N LYS A 94 13.52 -15.91 -11.26
CA LYS A 94 13.65 -15.67 -9.82
C LYS A 94 13.02 -14.31 -9.47
N PRO A 95 12.38 -14.19 -8.30
CA PRO A 95 11.96 -12.90 -7.78
C PRO A 95 13.12 -11.91 -7.73
N LYS A 96 12.87 -10.64 -8.06
CA LYS A 96 13.86 -9.57 -8.04
C LYS A 96 13.39 -8.40 -7.17
N GLY A 97 14.34 -7.73 -6.53
CA GLY A 97 14.10 -6.52 -5.75
C GLY A 97 13.12 -6.74 -4.60
N HIS A 98 11.98 -6.05 -4.61
CA HIS A 98 10.98 -6.12 -3.53
C HIS A 98 10.40 -7.54 -3.36
N PHE A 99 10.20 -8.27 -4.45
CA PHE A 99 9.60 -9.61 -4.40
C PHE A 99 10.52 -10.67 -3.79
N LEU A 100 11.84 -10.43 -3.72
CA LEU A 100 12.77 -11.31 -3.01
C LEU A 100 12.41 -11.44 -1.54
N TYR A 101 12.00 -10.33 -0.90
CA TYR A 101 11.63 -10.34 0.50
C TYR A 101 10.20 -10.84 0.69
N GLU A 102 9.24 -10.27 -0.04
CA GLU A 102 7.81 -10.57 0.14
C GLU A 102 7.43 -12.02 -0.17
N LEU A 103 8.17 -12.67 -1.08
CA LEU A 103 7.90 -14.05 -1.47
C LEU A 103 8.89 -15.07 -0.89
N ALA A 104 9.92 -14.65 -0.13
CA ALA A 104 10.94 -15.58 0.39
C ALA A 104 10.38 -16.59 1.40
N SER A 105 9.45 -16.17 2.24
CA SER A 105 8.84 -17.02 3.28
C SER A 105 7.55 -17.70 2.84
N ARG A 106 7.11 -17.51 1.58
CA ARG A 106 5.85 -18.03 1.07
C ARG A 106 6.02 -19.45 0.52
N ASN A 107 4.95 -20.24 0.52
CA ASN A 107 4.99 -21.60 -0.01
C ASN A 107 4.81 -21.58 -1.53
N TRP A 108 5.88 -21.87 -2.27
CA TRP A 108 5.87 -21.84 -3.74
C TRP A 108 5.32 -23.13 -4.33
N VAL A 109 4.52 -23.00 -5.37
CA VAL A 109 4.17 -24.12 -6.26
C VAL A 109 4.86 -23.89 -7.60
N GLN A 110 5.50 -24.92 -8.15
CA GLN A 110 6.21 -24.80 -9.43
C GLN A 110 5.52 -25.66 -10.50
N ILE A 111 5.13 -25.03 -11.60
CA ILE A 111 4.52 -25.72 -12.75
C ILE A 111 5.33 -25.61 -14.05
N TYR A 112 6.41 -24.82 -14.05
CA TYR A 112 7.47 -24.88 -15.04
C TYR A 112 8.13 -26.29 -15.09
N PRO A 113 8.63 -26.79 -16.25
CA PRO A 113 8.64 -26.20 -17.61
C PRO A 113 7.37 -26.38 -18.45
N ASN A 114 6.47 -27.29 -18.05
CA ASN A 114 5.26 -27.61 -18.82
C ASN A 114 4.00 -27.20 -18.04
N PRO A 115 3.70 -25.89 -17.95
CA PRO A 115 2.64 -25.40 -17.09
C PRO A 115 1.26 -25.96 -17.47
N GLU A 116 0.94 -26.03 -18.77
CA GLU A 116 -0.37 -26.49 -19.28
C GLU A 116 -0.72 -27.91 -18.80
N ASN A 117 0.25 -28.82 -18.76
CA ASN A 117 0.04 -30.20 -18.34
C ASN A 117 -0.13 -30.36 -16.83
N LYS A 118 0.30 -29.37 -16.04
CA LYS A 118 0.28 -29.40 -14.56
C LYS A 118 -0.85 -28.61 -13.94
N ILE A 119 -1.74 -28.00 -14.74
CA ILE A 119 -2.84 -27.17 -14.24
C ILE A 119 -3.80 -27.97 -13.36
N ASN A 120 -4.13 -29.21 -13.74
CA ASN A 120 -5.02 -30.05 -12.94
C ASN A 120 -4.42 -30.38 -11.57
N GLU A 121 -3.13 -30.75 -11.53
CA GLU A 121 -2.40 -31.00 -10.28
C GLU A 121 -2.32 -29.73 -9.42
N LEU A 122 -2.10 -28.57 -10.04
CA LEU A 122 -2.11 -27.29 -9.35
C LEU A 122 -3.48 -26.99 -8.74
N ALA A 123 -4.57 -27.19 -9.48
CA ALA A 123 -5.92 -26.97 -8.99
C ALA A 123 -6.23 -27.86 -7.78
N ASP A 124 -5.89 -29.15 -7.86
CA ASP A 124 -6.07 -30.10 -6.75
C ASP A 124 -5.25 -29.69 -5.52
N LYS A 125 -4.01 -29.22 -5.72
CA LYS A 125 -3.14 -28.74 -4.63
C LYS A 125 -3.67 -27.47 -3.98
N LEU A 126 -4.16 -26.51 -4.76
CA LEU A 126 -4.74 -25.26 -4.25
C LEU A 126 -5.99 -25.52 -3.41
N LEU A 127 -6.85 -26.44 -3.84
CA LEU A 127 -8.04 -26.87 -3.09
C LEU A 127 -7.67 -27.60 -1.79
N GLY A 128 -6.67 -28.48 -1.84
CA GLY A 128 -6.15 -29.15 -0.66
C GLY A 128 -5.58 -28.19 0.39
N MET A 129 -5.00 -27.07 -0.04
CA MET A 129 -4.46 -26.02 0.84
C MET A 129 -5.57 -25.18 1.51
N THR A 130 -6.70 -24.98 0.86
CA THR A 130 -7.84 -24.21 1.41
C THR A 130 -8.81 -25.06 2.23
N GLY A 131 -8.53 -26.36 2.43
CA GLY A 131 -9.38 -27.27 3.21
C GLY A 131 -10.67 -27.69 2.49
N LYS A 132 -10.85 -27.30 1.22
CA LYS A 132 -11.90 -27.83 0.34
C LYS A 132 -11.36 -29.11 -0.31
N ALA A 133 -11.65 -30.26 0.29
CA ALA A 133 -11.33 -31.54 -0.34
C ALA A 133 -11.90 -31.59 -1.78
N PRO A 134 -11.17 -32.16 -2.76
CA PRO A 134 -11.68 -32.33 -4.10
C PRO A 134 -12.97 -33.16 -4.05
N ILE A 135 -14.09 -32.56 -4.43
CA ILE A 135 -15.31 -33.32 -4.72
C ILE A 135 -15.04 -34.01 -6.06
N VAL A 136 -14.42 -35.19 -5.99
CA VAL A 136 -14.36 -36.10 -7.14
C VAL A 136 -15.78 -36.61 -7.35
N PRO A 137 -16.46 -36.33 -8.48
CA PRO A 137 -17.65 -37.08 -8.83
C PRO A 137 -17.17 -38.48 -9.22
N ALA A 138 -17.46 -39.47 -8.37
CA ALA A 138 -17.26 -40.87 -8.72
C ALA A 138 -18.12 -41.23 -9.96
N PRO A 139 -17.62 -42.11 -10.84
CA PRO A 139 -18.26 -42.39 -12.12
C PRO A 139 -19.46 -43.33 -11.93
N MET A 140 -20.65 -42.90 -12.37
CA MET A 140 -21.79 -43.80 -12.57
C MET A 140 -22.24 -43.76 -14.04
N GLN A 141 -21.72 -44.77 -14.75
CA GLN A 141 -22.41 -45.67 -15.69
C GLN A 141 -23.41 -45.09 -16.70
N THR A 142 -23.02 -45.27 -17.96
CA THR A 142 -23.82 -45.47 -19.17
C THR A 142 -25.23 -46.00 -18.94
N VAL A 143 -26.23 -45.25 -19.41
CA VAL A 143 -27.44 -45.82 -20.01
C VAL A 143 -27.72 -45.06 -21.31
N ALA A 144 -27.89 -45.84 -22.37
CA ALA A 144 -28.10 -45.43 -23.75
C ALA A 144 -29.59 -45.11 -24.06
N GLY A 145 -29.79 -44.33 -25.13
CA GLY A 145 -31.06 -44.14 -25.87
C GLY A 145 -31.89 -42.94 -25.39
N SER A 146 -32.48 -42.08 -26.21
CA SER A 146 -32.81 -42.12 -27.64
C SER A 146 -33.20 -40.71 -28.12
N ASP A 147 -32.87 -40.39 -29.37
CA ASP A 147 -33.56 -39.54 -30.36
C ASP A 147 -34.49 -38.40 -29.91
N SER A 148 -34.17 -37.17 -30.34
CA SER A 148 -34.88 -36.52 -31.47
C SER A 148 -34.47 -35.04 -31.68
N SER A 149 -34.06 -34.75 -32.91
CA SER A 149 -34.11 -33.43 -33.59
C SER A 149 -35.52 -33.30 -34.22
N PRO A 150 -36.10 -32.12 -34.58
CA PRO A 150 -35.45 -31.09 -35.40
C PRO A 150 -35.91 -29.61 -35.30
N ALA A 151 -35.15 -28.78 -36.03
CA ALA A 151 -35.57 -27.61 -36.84
C ALA A 151 -35.48 -26.17 -36.27
N ALA A 152 -34.53 -25.42 -36.87
CA ALA A 152 -34.63 -24.09 -37.49
C ALA A 152 -35.21 -22.88 -36.72
N VAL A 153 -34.46 -21.75 -36.71
CA VAL A 153 -34.76 -20.53 -37.49
C VAL A 153 -33.76 -19.39 -37.19
N THR A 154 -33.23 -18.87 -38.29
CA THR A 154 -32.46 -17.64 -38.59
C THR A 154 -32.83 -16.37 -37.80
N LYS A 155 -31.83 -15.55 -37.44
CA LYS A 155 -31.80 -14.09 -37.73
C LYS A 155 -30.46 -13.41 -37.42
N THR A 156 -29.82 -13.00 -38.51
CA THR A 156 -28.75 -12.00 -38.65
C THR A 156 -29.23 -10.61 -38.22
N VAL A 157 -28.45 -9.89 -37.39
CA VAL A 157 -28.48 -8.41 -37.35
C VAL A 157 -27.07 -7.87 -37.12
N THR A 158 -26.54 -7.23 -38.16
CA THR A 158 -25.36 -6.34 -38.17
C THR A 158 -25.75 -4.94 -37.69
N LYS A 159 -24.92 -4.28 -36.87
CA LYS A 159 -24.76 -2.80 -36.85
C LYS A 159 -23.48 -2.43 -36.07
N THR A 160 -22.42 -2.03 -36.77
CA THR A 160 -22.05 -0.64 -37.10
C THR A 160 -21.26 0.04 -35.98
N VAL A 161 -19.95 0.13 -36.25
CA VAL A 161 -18.94 0.92 -35.56
C VAL A 161 -19.29 2.40 -35.60
N THR A 162 -19.21 3.10 -34.47
CA THR A 162 -19.01 4.55 -34.45
C THR A 162 -18.06 4.93 -33.32
N ARG A 163 -16.88 5.41 -33.72
CA ARG A 163 -15.76 5.85 -32.88
C ARG A 163 -16.05 7.26 -32.35
N LYS A 164 -15.97 7.48 -31.03
CA LYS A 164 -15.85 8.83 -30.44
C LYS A 164 -14.78 8.85 -29.33
N LYS A 165 -13.90 9.85 -29.42
CA LYS A 165 -12.67 10.12 -28.65
C LYS A 165 -13.00 10.55 -27.20
N PRO A 166 -12.29 10.13 -26.14
CA PRO A 166 -12.65 10.51 -24.78
C PRO A 166 -11.96 11.82 -24.34
N ALA A 167 -12.74 12.68 -23.69
CA ALA A 167 -12.25 13.76 -22.84
C ALA A 167 -12.03 13.18 -21.42
N SER A 168 -10.78 13.07 -20.97
CA SER A 168 -10.46 12.64 -19.60
C SER A 168 -9.26 13.41 -19.04
N THR A 169 -9.53 14.59 -18.44
CA THR A 169 -8.48 15.40 -17.79
C THR A 169 -8.77 15.70 -16.32
N ASN A 170 -9.98 15.46 -15.80
CA ASN A 170 -10.33 15.92 -14.43
C ASN A 170 -10.23 14.86 -13.32
N SER A 171 -10.41 13.57 -13.58
CA SER A 171 -10.47 12.54 -12.51
C SER A 171 -9.11 12.14 -11.91
N GLN A 172 -7.99 12.42 -12.60
CA GLN A 172 -6.64 12.10 -12.10
C GLN A 172 -6.14 13.07 -11.00
N LYS A 173 -6.67 14.31 -10.92
CA LYS A 173 -6.19 15.31 -9.94
C LYS A 173 -6.70 15.04 -8.52
N GLN A 174 -7.85 14.41 -8.35
CA GLN A 174 -8.48 14.20 -7.03
C GLN A 174 -7.90 13.00 -6.26
N SER A 175 -7.59 11.88 -6.92
CA SER A 175 -7.00 10.68 -6.28
C SER A 175 -5.53 10.88 -5.85
N GLN A 176 -4.76 11.69 -6.60
CA GLN A 176 -3.39 12.04 -6.20
C GLN A 176 -3.35 12.97 -4.97
N SER A 177 -4.37 13.81 -4.79
CA SER A 177 -4.50 14.73 -3.64
C SER A 177 -4.64 13.97 -2.30
N SER A 178 -5.45 12.89 -2.25
CA SER A 178 -5.70 12.14 -1.01
C SER A 178 -4.49 11.31 -0.57
N LYS A 179 -3.77 10.69 -1.51
CA LYS A 179 -2.52 9.95 -1.23
C LYS A 179 -1.38 10.87 -0.83
N LYS A 180 -1.36 12.11 -1.35
CA LYS A 180 -0.40 13.16 -0.95
C LYS A 180 -0.66 13.65 0.48
N ARG A 181 -1.93 13.75 0.92
CA ARG A 181 -2.31 14.19 2.28
C ARG A 181 -1.91 13.21 3.38
N ARG A 182 -2.06 11.88 3.16
CA ARG A 182 -1.59 10.86 4.13
C ARG A 182 -0.07 10.82 4.33
N ASN A 183 0.69 11.32 3.35
CA ASN A 183 2.14 11.44 3.45
C ASN A 183 2.60 12.77 4.07
N PHE A 184 1.67 13.70 4.31
CA PHE A 184 1.96 15.09 4.71
C PHE A 184 1.90 15.31 6.22
N LEU A 185 1.03 14.58 6.93
CA LEU A 185 0.89 14.73 8.39
C LEU A 185 1.80 13.78 9.18
N PRO A 186 2.36 14.25 10.32
CA PRO A 186 3.42 13.54 11.02
C PRO A 186 2.95 12.44 11.99
N LEU A 187 1.64 12.26 12.22
CA LEU A 187 1.16 11.34 13.26
C LEU A 187 0.83 9.93 12.74
N LYS A 188 1.44 8.92 13.37
CA LYS A 188 1.16 7.48 13.28
C LYS A 188 1.13 6.86 14.69
N TRP A 189 0.76 5.58 14.82
CA TRP A 189 0.71 4.87 16.10
C TRP A 189 2.03 4.90 16.91
N ILE A 190 3.17 5.05 16.23
CA ILE A 190 4.49 5.23 16.87
C ILE A 190 4.60 6.52 17.70
N ASP A 191 3.74 7.50 17.45
CA ASP A 191 3.71 8.79 18.14
C ASP A 191 2.82 8.75 19.41
N LEU A 192 2.03 7.68 19.60
CA LEU A 192 1.12 7.47 20.75
C LEU A 192 1.82 7.51 22.12
N PRO A 193 2.99 6.87 22.34
CA PRO A 193 3.67 6.89 23.64
C PRO A 193 4.08 8.30 24.07
N ILE A 194 4.36 9.16 23.09
CA ILE A 194 4.77 10.54 23.35
C ILE A 194 3.58 11.45 23.53
N PHE A 195 2.45 11.21 22.87
CA PHE A 195 1.21 11.87 23.27
C PHE A 195 0.88 11.57 24.74
N LEU A 196 1.09 10.34 25.20
CA LEU A 196 0.92 10.00 26.62
C LEU A 196 1.92 10.72 27.52
N ILE A 197 3.19 10.83 27.13
CA ILE A 197 4.20 11.61 27.88
C ILE A 197 3.86 13.10 27.89
N LEU A 198 3.42 13.66 26.76
CA LEU A 198 3.06 15.07 26.64
C LEU A 198 1.83 15.38 27.49
N ILE A 199 0.83 14.49 27.49
CA ILE A 199 -0.35 14.56 28.36
C ILE A 199 0.05 14.41 29.84
N PHE A 200 1.02 13.54 30.15
CA PHE A 200 1.51 13.35 31.51
C PHE A 200 2.28 14.57 32.03
N VAL A 201 3.19 15.12 31.23
CA VAL A 201 3.93 16.36 31.53
C VAL A 201 2.96 17.53 31.65
N PHE A 202 1.98 17.62 30.75
CA PHE A 202 0.88 18.58 30.82
C PHE A 202 0.13 18.45 32.16
N LYS A 203 -0.29 17.24 32.54
CA LYS A 203 -0.96 16.99 33.82
C LYS A 203 -0.11 17.41 35.02
N GLN A 204 1.20 17.17 34.98
CA GLN A 204 2.14 17.59 36.03
C GLN A 204 2.30 19.12 36.13
N MET A 205 2.42 19.81 34.99
CA MET A 205 2.51 21.27 34.95
C MET A 205 1.24 21.95 35.46
N MET A 206 0.08 21.34 35.17
CA MET A 206 -1.25 21.94 35.38
C MET A 206 -1.69 21.98 36.84
N GLY A 207 -1.08 21.19 37.75
CA GLY A 207 -1.14 21.39 39.21
C GLY A 207 -2.49 21.81 39.81
N GLY A 208 -3.63 21.38 39.25
CA GLY A 208 -4.98 21.77 39.68
C GLY A 208 -5.34 23.27 39.57
N ARG A 209 -4.54 24.11 38.91
CA ARG A 209 -4.79 25.57 38.79
C ARG A 209 -5.87 25.88 37.73
N ARG A 210 -6.65 26.95 37.94
CA ARG A 210 -7.52 27.51 36.89
C ARG A 210 -6.64 28.10 35.80
N ILE A 211 -6.96 27.80 34.55
CA ILE A 211 -6.15 28.15 33.38
C ILE A 211 -6.61 29.53 32.90
N ASP A 212 -5.72 30.51 32.97
CA ASP A 212 -5.94 31.79 32.31
C ASP A 212 -5.58 31.70 30.83
N PHE A 213 -6.07 32.64 30.02
CA PHE A 213 -5.85 32.62 28.56
C PHE A 213 -4.35 32.63 28.17
N GLU A 214 -3.51 33.28 28.98
CA GLU A 214 -2.05 33.32 28.78
C GLU A 214 -1.40 31.95 29.01
N ASP A 215 -1.84 31.22 30.03
CA ASP A 215 -1.38 29.85 30.28
C ASP A 215 -1.78 28.95 29.11
N MET A 216 -3.01 29.08 28.61
CA MET A 216 -3.51 28.28 27.50
C MET A 216 -2.67 28.46 26.22
N ILE A 217 -2.25 29.69 25.91
CA ILE A 217 -1.42 29.98 24.74
C ILE A 217 0.02 29.49 24.94
N GLY A 218 0.61 29.68 26.12
CA GLY A 218 1.91 29.13 26.45
C GLY A 218 1.92 27.60 26.32
N ILE A 219 0.91 26.93 26.86
CA ILE A 219 0.69 25.48 26.73
C ILE A 219 0.61 25.07 25.26
N ALA A 220 -0.23 25.73 24.47
CA ALA A 220 -0.41 25.41 23.05
C ALA A 220 0.92 25.55 22.28
N PHE A 221 1.69 26.58 22.59
CA PHE A 221 3.01 26.79 22.03
C PHE A 221 3.99 25.65 22.38
N TYR A 222 4.10 25.28 23.67
CA TYR A 222 4.96 24.18 24.11
C TYR A 222 4.58 22.84 23.48
N VAL A 223 3.28 22.56 23.33
CA VAL A 223 2.79 21.35 22.65
C VAL A 223 3.25 21.32 21.20
N VAL A 224 3.12 22.43 20.47
CA VAL A 224 3.55 22.51 19.07
C VAL A 224 5.07 22.37 18.94
N CYS A 225 5.85 22.99 19.84
CA CYS A 225 7.31 22.81 19.90
C CYS A 225 7.73 21.37 20.25
N GLY A 226 6.98 20.68 21.12
CA GLY A 226 7.23 19.28 21.44
C GLY A 226 7.00 18.36 20.23
N ILE A 227 5.87 18.54 19.54
CA ILE A 227 5.54 17.81 18.31
C ILE A 227 6.59 18.04 17.22
N ALA A 228 7.08 19.27 17.12
CA ALA A 228 8.13 19.66 16.20
C ALA A 228 9.47 18.96 16.45
N ALA A 229 9.96 19.04 17.69
CA ALA A 229 11.22 18.42 18.10
C ALA A 229 11.16 16.90 17.90
N TRP A 230 10.02 16.29 18.23
CA TRP A 230 9.77 14.89 17.94
C TRP A 230 9.78 14.57 16.44
N GLY A 231 9.13 15.41 15.64
CA GLY A 231 9.13 15.30 14.19
C GLY A 231 10.55 15.31 13.61
N ALA A 232 11.44 16.16 14.13
CA ALA A 232 12.84 16.22 13.73
C ALA A 232 13.63 14.97 14.15
N PHE A 233 13.36 14.40 15.33
CA PHE A 233 14.03 13.18 15.79
C PHE A 233 13.61 11.93 15.00
N VAL A 234 12.31 11.79 14.72
CA VAL A 234 11.78 10.63 13.99
C VAL A 234 12.03 10.74 12.48
N PHE A 235 12.24 11.96 11.98
CA PHE A 235 12.42 12.23 10.56
C PHE A 235 13.45 11.32 9.88
N PRO A 236 14.71 11.18 10.36
CA PRO A 236 15.72 10.40 9.67
C PRO A 236 15.31 8.94 9.54
N VAL A 237 14.87 8.34 10.65
CA VAL A 237 14.47 6.93 10.73
C VAL A 237 13.26 6.65 9.83
N ARG A 238 12.24 7.50 9.90
CA ARG A 238 10.99 7.34 9.16
C ARG A 238 11.19 7.45 7.64
N TYR A 239 12.03 8.37 7.19
CA TYR A 239 12.29 8.52 5.75
C TYR A 239 13.27 7.48 5.22
N PHE A 240 14.17 6.97 6.06
CA PHE A 240 15.04 5.85 5.73
C PHE A 240 14.24 4.57 5.47
N MET A 241 13.28 4.25 6.34
CA MET A 241 12.38 3.09 6.16
C MET A 241 11.54 3.18 4.88
N ARG A 242 11.26 4.39 4.37
CA ARG A 242 10.45 4.61 3.17
C ARG A 242 11.24 4.56 1.85
N GLY A 243 12.57 4.44 1.88
CA GLY A 243 13.41 4.35 0.67
C GLY A 243 13.28 5.56 -0.28
N LEU A 244 12.91 6.74 0.24
CA LEU A 244 12.74 7.94 -0.58
C LEU A 244 14.11 8.50 -1.00
N ARG A 245 14.21 8.99 -2.23
CA ARG A 245 15.39 9.74 -2.70
C ARG A 245 15.60 10.99 -1.83
N LEU A 246 16.86 11.34 -1.56
CA LEU A 246 17.27 12.43 -0.66
C LEU A 246 16.48 13.74 -0.87
N GLY A 247 16.39 14.21 -2.13
CA GLY A 247 15.67 15.44 -2.47
C GLY A 247 14.14 15.37 -2.35
N ARG A 248 13.54 14.17 -2.33
CA ARG A 248 12.10 14.03 -2.01
C ARG A 248 11.87 14.08 -0.51
N ALA A 249 12.67 13.36 0.27
CA ALA A 249 12.62 13.42 1.74
C ALA A 249 12.79 14.85 2.24
N ALA A 250 13.74 15.59 1.65
CA ALA A 250 14.02 16.97 2.01
C ALA A 250 12.81 17.90 1.83
N ARG A 251 12.13 17.80 0.69
CA ARG A 251 10.97 18.64 0.39
C ARG A 251 9.79 18.34 1.31
N TYR A 252 9.56 17.08 1.66
CA TYR A 252 8.47 16.74 2.58
C TYR A 252 8.78 17.21 4.00
N TYR A 253 10.03 17.08 4.47
CA TYR A 253 10.43 17.63 5.76
C TYR A 253 10.21 19.13 5.82
N LEU A 254 10.73 19.86 4.82
CA LEU A 254 10.63 21.31 4.78
C LEU A 254 9.18 21.77 4.71
N ALA A 255 8.33 21.06 3.98
CA ALA A 255 6.90 21.37 3.90
C ALA A 255 6.16 21.11 5.22
N SER A 256 6.41 19.99 5.91
CA SER A 256 5.81 19.70 7.22
C SER A 256 6.33 20.65 8.30
N SER A 257 7.62 20.99 8.26
CA SER A 257 8.28 21.96 9.13
C SER A 257 7.69 23.35 8.96
N LEU A 258 7.51 23.79 7.72
CA LEU A 258 6.89 25.08 7.41
C LEU A 258 5.44 25.12 7.88
N ALA A 259 4.69 24.03 7.69
CA ALA A 259 3.30 23.95 8.14
C ALA A 259 3.17 24.10 9.67
N LEU A 260 4.02 23.43 10.45
CA LEU A 260 4.02 23.58 11.90
C LEU A 260 4.48 24.97 12.33
N TYR A 261 5.46 25.57 11.64
CA TYR A 261 5.88 26.94 11.91
C TYR A 261 4.76 27.95 11.65
N LEU A 262 3.96 27.76 10.61
CA LEU A 262 2.78 28.57 10.34
C LEU A 262 1.70 28.44 11.42
N VAL A 263 1.56 27.26 12.04
CA VAL A 263 0.68 27.07 13.21
C VAL A 263 1.18 27.88 14.39
N VAL A 264 2.48 27.86 14.68
CA VAL A 264 3.10 28.70 15.73
C VAL A 264 2.85 30.18 15.47
N LEU A 265 3.10 30.64 14.24
CA LEU A 265 2.83 32.03 13.84
C LEU A 265 1.34 32.39 13.93
N SER A 266 0.43 31.46 13.63
CA SER A 266 -1.01 31.68 13.77
C SER A 266 -1.41 31.84 15.23
N ILE A 267 -0.85 31.03 16.14
CA ILE A 267 -1.11 31.15 17.59
C ILE A 267 -0.59 32.50 18.10
N LEU A 268 0.62 32.88 17.70
CA LEU A 268 1.20 34.17 18.04
C LEU A 268 0.38 35.34 17.46
N GLY A 269 -0.10 35.20 16.23
CA GLY A 269 -0.95 36.19 15.57
C GLY A 269 -2.27 36.42 16.29
N VAL A 270 -2.94 35.35 16.72
CA VAL A 270 -4.16 35.44 17.54
C VAL A 270 -3.88 36.15 18.87
N TYR A 271 -2.78 35.81 19.54
CA TYR A 271 -2.37 36.47 20.77
C TYR A 271 -2.19 37.99 20.57
N VAL A 272 -1.51 38.39 19.49
CA VAL A 272 -1.27 39.80 19.17
C VAL A 272 -2.55 40.55 18.85
N LEU A 273 -3.48 39.93 18.11
CA LEU A 273 -4.75 40.53 17.74
C LEU A 273 -5.65 40.79 18.96
N GLU A 274 -5.63 39.92 19.96
CA GLU A 274 -6.46 40.09 21.16
C GLU A 274 -5.86 41.04 22.21
N ARG A 275 -4.53 41.07 22.35
CA ARG A 275 -3.86 41.87 23.41
C ARG A 275 -3.20 43.15 22.91
N GLY A 276 -2.99 43.31 21.59
CA GLY A 276 -2.35 44.48 20.99
C GLY A 276 -0.85 44.64 21.29
N ARG A 277 -0.23 43.71 22.03
CA ARG A 277 1.21 43.73 22.36
C ARG A 277 1.75 42.30 22.53
N VAL A 278 2.98 42.08 22.08
CA VAL A 278 3.72 40.83 22.36
C VAL A 278 4.51 41.02 23.66
N PRO A 279 4.37 40.15 24.68
CA PRO A 279 5.26 40.15 25.84
C PRO A 279 6.69 39.79 25.40
N SER A 280 7.67 40.45 26.01
CA SER A 280 9.11 40.25 25.71
C SER A 280 9.52 38.79 25.82
N ASP A 281 9.00 38.11 26.83
CA ASP A 281 9.35 36.72 27.15
C ASP A 281 8.87 35.77 26.05
N LEU A 282 7.74 36.07 25.41
CA LEU A 282 7.21 35.27 24.30
C LEU A 282 8.05 35.44 23.04
N MET A 283 8.56 36.65 22.77
CA MET A 283 9.50 36.85 21.65
C MET A 283 10.77 36.05 21.85
N GLU A 284 11.35 36.07 23.05
CA GLU A 284 12.56 35.32 23.38
C GLU A 284 12.33 33.81 23.22
N ILE A 285 11.22 33.29 23.75
CA ILE A 285 10.82 31.87 23.58
C ILE A 285 10.65 31.50 22.10
N VAL A 286 9.98 32.34 21.31
CA VAL A 286 9.79 32.11 19.86
C VAL A 286 11.13 32.09 19.12
N THR A 287 12.05 33.00 19.45
CA THR A 287 13.39 33.04 18.85
C THR A 287 14.19 31.79 19.22
N PHE A 288 14.24 31.40 20.49
CA PHE A 288 14.92 30.17 20.93
C PHE A 288 14.32 28.92 20.28
N ALA A 289 13.00 28.81 20.21
CA ALA A 289 12.32 27.70 19.56
C ALA A 289 12.63 27.64 18.05
N SER A 290 12.68 28.79 17.39
CA SER A 290 13.00 28.89 15.96
C SER A 290 14.44 28.45 15.66
N ILE A 291 15.40 28.91 16.48
CA ILE A 291 16.81 28.50 16.37
C ILE A 291 16.95 27.00 16.63
N GLY A 292 16.35 26.51 17.73
CA GLY A 292 16.34 25.10 18.07
C GLY A 292 15.77 24.21 16.95
N TRP A 293 14.71 24.68 16.28
CA TRP A 293 14.13 23.99 15.15
C TRP A 293 15.11 23.84 13.98
N VAL A 294 15.79 24.93 13.61
CA VAL A 294 16.77 24.91 12.50
C VAL A 294 17.91 23.96 12.82
N ILE A 295 18.42 23.99 14.06
CA ILE A 295 19.50 23.11 14.53
C ILE A 295 19.06 21.64 14.48
N LEU A 296 17.89 21.32 15.05
CA LEU A 296 17.35 19.96 15.04
C LEU A 296 17.10 19.45 13.61
N GLY A 297 16.60 20.31 12.72
CA GLY A 297 16.44 19.99 11.31
C GLY A 297 17.76 19.68 10.61
N ALA A 298 18.78 20.52 10.82
CA ALA A 298 20.12 20.30 10.26
C ALA A 298 20.70 18.96 10.76
N PHE A 299 20.60 18.69 12.06
CA PHE A 299 21.06 17.45 12.65
C PHE A 299 20.34 16.22 12.08
N ALA A 300 19.02 16.30 11.92
CA ALA A 300 18.23 15.24 11.32
C ALA A 300 18.65 14.94 9.87
N PHE A 301 18.97 15.98 9.08
CA PHE A 301 19.49 15.80 7.72
C PHE A 301 20.87 15.15 7.68
N VAL A 302 21.76 15.51 8.62
CA VAL A 302 23.08 14.88 8.73
C VAL A 302 22.94 13.39 9.03
N ILE A 303 22.13 13.02 10.04
CA ILE A 303 21.85 11.60 10.35
C ILE A 303 21.30 10.87 9.14
N TYR A 304 20.31 11.47 8.46
CA TYR A 304 19.70 10.88 7.28
C TYR A 304 20.71 10.67 6.14
N GLY A 305 21.59 11.64 5.90
CA GLY A 305 22.67 11.55 4.92
C GLY A 305 23.64 10.41 5.24
N VAL A 306 24.05 10.29 6.51
CA VAL A 306 24.93 9.21 6.98
C VAL A 306 24.28 7.85 6.77
N MET A 307 23.02 7.66 7.17
CA MET A 307 22.32 6.39 6.96
C MET A 307 22.18 6.02 5.48
N HIS A 308 21.91 7.02 4.62
CA HIS A 308 21.84 6.80 3.18
C HIS A 308 23.19 6.38 2.60
N PHE A 309 24.29 7.02 3.05
CA PHE A 309 25.65 6.66 2.66
C PHE A 309 26.04 5.24 3.11
N LEU A 310 25.72 4.87 4.35
CA LEU A 310 25.95 3.52 4.87
C LEU A 310 25.18 2.45 4.07
N ARG A 311 24.00 2.78 3.54
CA ARG A 311 23.25 1.89 2.65
C ARG A 311 23.92 1.73 1.29
N SER A 312 24.46 2.81 0.71
CA SER A 312 25.20 2.71 -0.56
C SER A 312 26.51 1.95 -0.41
N VAL A 313 27.24 2.12 0.70
CA VAL A 313 28.48 1.38 0.97
C VAL A 313 28.22 -0.11 1.14
N ARG A 314 27.15 -0.50 1.87
CA ARG A 314 26.76 -1.92 1.99
C ARG A 314 26.38 -2.54 0.64
N ALA A 315 25.62 -1.81 -0.18
CA ALA A 315 25.25 -2.28 -1.51
C ALA A 315 26.45 -2.40 -2.44
N PHE A 316 27.46 -1.53 -2.30
CA PHE A 316 28.70 -1.63 -3.05
C PHE A 316 29.53 -2.85 -2.59
N LYS A 317 29.68 -3.04 -1.27
CA LYS A 317 30.41 -4.17 -0.70
C LYS A 317 29.84 -5.52 -1.16
N SER A 318 28.52 -5.66 -1.19
CA SER A 318 27.87 -6.90 -1.64
C SER A 318 28.14 -7.22 -3.11
N HIS A 319 28.29 -6.21 -3.97
CA HIS A 319 28.63 -6.43 -5.39
C HIS A 319 30.11 -6.78 -5.59
N VAL A 320 30.99 -6.36 -4.67
CA VAL A 320 32.43 -6.70 -4.73
C VAL A 320 32.69 -8.11 -4.20
N GLU A 321 31.89 -8.61 -3.26
CA GLU A 321 32.00 -10.01 -2.76
C GLU A 321 31.41 -11.04 -3.74
N GLU A 322 30.66 -10.62 -4.76
CA GLU A 322 30.02 -11.46 -5.78
C GLU A 322 30.87 -11.61 -7.07
N ILE A 323 31.99 -10.88 -7.18
CA ILE A 323 32.96 -10.92 -8.30
C ILE A 323 34.20 -11.71 -7.88
#